data_AF-A0A2H9N3M1-F1
#
_entry.id   AF-A0A2H9N3M1-F1
#
_cell.length_a   1.000
_cell.length_b   1.000
_cell.length_c   1.000
_cell.angle_alpha   90.00
_cell.angle_beta   90.00
_cell.angle_gamma   90.00
#
_symmetry.space_group_name_H-M   'P 1'
#
loop_
_entity.id
_entity.type
_entity.pdbx_description
1 polymer ?
#
loop_
_entity_poly.entity_id
_entity_poly.type
_entity_poly.pdbx_seq_one_letter_code
_entity_poly.pdbx_strand_id
1 'polypeptide(L)'
;KRGIAYEKKKAKDHKAKHIGGPSNPDAKKGNQKLEIKNWQRPVPRPEVVKARRKGVTKFISKKGFTEPAIEYGKERKMKLYKGKKRII
;
A
#
# COMPACT_ATOMS: atom_id res chain seq x y z
N LYS A 1 -16.20 9.89 6.75
CA LYS A 1 -14.93 9.66 6.00
C LYS A 1 -14.78 8.18 5.61
N ARG A 2 -15.19 7.76 4.40
CA ARG A 2 -15.21 6.33 3.97
C ARG A 2 -13.82 5.69 3.78
N GLY A 3 -12.77 6.49 3.56
CA GLY A 3 -11.39 6.00 3.38
C GLY A 3 -10.77 5.39 4.65
N ILE A 4 -10.95 6.05 5.80
CA ILE A 4 -10.31 5.68 7.07
C ILE A 4 -10.75 4.29 7.56
N ALA A 5 -12.03 3.94 7.42
CA ALA A 5 -12.52 2.62 7.83
C ALA A 5 -11.86 1.49 7.02
N TYR A 6 -11.66 1.72 5.71
CA TYR A 6 -10.96 0.78 4.85
C TYR A 6 -9.49 0.63 5.25
N GLU A 7 -8.79 1.76 5.48
CA GLU A 7 -7.40 1.77 5.92
C GLU A 7 -7.21 1.04 7.25
N LYS A 8 -8.05 1.32 8.26
CA LYS A 8 -8.04 0.62 9.56
C LYS A 8 -8.24 -0.89 9.38
N LYS A 9 -9.23 -1.30 8.58
CA LYS A 9 -9.50 -2.71 8.30
C LYS A 9 -8.31 -3.39 7.63
N LYS A 10 -7.70 -2.75 6.62
CA LYS A 10 -6.55 -3.32 5.91
C LYS A 10 -5.28 -3.33 6.76
N ALA A 11 -5.05 -2.33 7.58
CA ALA A 11 -3.96 -2.35 8.56
C ALA A 11 -4.10 -3.59 9.47
N LYS A 12 -5.30 -3.82 10.04
CA LYS A 12 -5.59 -5.00 10.87
C LYS A 12 -5.40 -6.31 10.12
N ASP A 13 -5.95 -6.44 8.91
CA ASP A 13 -5.82 -7.63 8.05
C ASP A 13 -4.34 -8.00 7.78
N HIS A 14 -3.46 -7.01 7.79
CA HIS A 14 -2.03 -7.19 7.57
C HIS A 14 -1.19 -7.17 8.85
N LYS A 15 -1.84 -7.27 10.02
CA LYS A 15 -1.21 -7.26 11.35
C LYS A 15 -0.33 -6.01 11.55
N ALA A 16 -0.82 -4.85 11.11
CA ALA A 16 -0.16 -3.56 11.20
C ALA A 16 -0.98 -2.57 12.04
N LYS A 17 -0.31 -1.66 12.74
CA LYS A 17 -0.94 -0.54 13.47
C LYS A 17 -1.25 0.58 12.48
N HIS A 18 -2.52 1.00 12.41
CA HIS A 18 -2.91 2.18 11.65
C HIS A 18 -2.36 3.45 12.33
N ILE A 19 -1.79 4.35 11.55
CA ILE A 19 -1.25 5.63 12.04
C ILE A 19 -2.09 6.76 11.46
N GLY A 20 -2.13 6.88 10.13
CA GLY A 20 -2.84 7.95 9.45
C GLY A 20 -2.24 9.34 9.69
N GLY A 21 -2.76 10.33 8.96
CA GLY A 21 -2.39 11.74 9.09
C GLY A 21 -1.50 12.29 7.95
N PRO A 22 -1.43 13.62 7.78
CA PRO A 22 -0.94 14.27 6.54
C PRO A 22 0.52 14.00 6.15
N SER A 23 1.35 13.49 7.06
CA SER A 23 2.80 13.29 6.83
C SER A 23 3.28 11.89 7.21
N ASN A 24 2.36 11.00 7.59
CA ASN A 24 2.67 9.65 8.09
C ASN A 24 2.25 8.58 7.09
N PRO A 25 2.88 7.39 7.11
CA PRO A 25 2.35 6.23 6.39
C PRO A 25 1.00 5.80 6.98
N ASP A 26 0.14 5.19 6.17
CA ASP A 26 -1.19 4.77 6.60
C ASP A 26 -1.13 3.74 7.74
N ALA A 27 -0.12 2.87 7.72
CA ALA A 27 0.12 1.89 8.77
C ALA A 27 1.61 1.51 8.92
N LYS A 28 1.96 0.91 10.06
CA LYS A 28 3.28 0.30 10.29
C LYS A 28 3.17 -1.09 10.90
N LYS A 29 4.10 -1.97 10.54
CA LYS A 29 4.33 -3.27 11.18
C LYS A 29 5.82 -3.37 11.55
N GLY A 30 6.15 -3.11 12.81
CA GLY A 30 7.54 -2.87 13.21
C GLY A 30 8.14 -1.72 12.39
N ASN A 31 9.30 -1.96 11.79
CA ASN A 31 9.99 -0.99 10.92
C ASN A 31 9.39 -0.89 9.50
N GLN A 32 8.42 -1.74 9.17
CA GLN A 32 7.81 -1.78 7.85
C GLN A 32 6.75 -0.67 7.71
N LYS A 33 6.94 0.27 6.79
CA LYS A 33 5.92 1.27 6.41
C LYS A 33 4.96 0.69 5.37
N LEU A 34 3.66 0.89 5.59
CA LEU A 34 2.59 0.43 4.72
C LEU A 34 1.78 1.61 4.17
N GLU A 35 1.50 1.56 2.88
CA GLU A 35 0.54 2.44 2.18
C GLU A 35 -0.71 1.63 1.81
N ILE A 36 -1.89 2.22 1.95
CA ILE A 36 -3.19 1.60 1.70
C ILE A 36 -4.03 2.53 0.83
N LYS A 37 -4.37 2.11 -0.39
CA LYS A 37 -5.28 2.86 -1.28
C LYS A 37 -6.62 2.16 -1.47
N ASN A 38 -7.70 2.87 -1.11
CA ASN A 38 -9.09 2.47 -1.38
C ASN A 38 -9.58 2.94 -2.77
N TRP A 39 -8.74 2.82 -3.80
CA TRP A 39 -9.11 3.26 -5.15
C TRP A 39 -9.90 2.18 -5.89
N GLN A 40 -10.91 2.61 -6.65
CA GLN A 40 -11.70 1.72 -7.52
C GLN A 40 -11.02 1.45 -8.87
N ARG A 41 -9.91 2.13 -9.14
CA ARG A 41 -9.02 1.91 -10.29
C ARG A 41 -7.69 1.30 -9.84
N PRO A 42 -7.00 0.52 -10.71
CA PRO A 42 -5.66 0.04 -10.42
C PRO A 42 -4.69 1.19 -10.12
N VAL A 43 -3.72 0.93 -9.25
CA VAL A 43 -2.69 1.91 -8.90
C VAL A 43 -1.63 1.97 -10.01
N PRO A 44 -1.36 3.17 -10.58
CA PRO A 44 -0.38 3.34 -11.64
C PRO A 44 1.06 3.40 -11.10
N ARG A 45 2.06 3.18 -11.96
CA ARG A 45 3.50 3.17 -11.60
C ARG A 45 3.95 4.40 -10.80
N PRO A 46 3.57 5.65 -11.16
CA PRO A 46 4.03 6.85 -10.42
C PRO A 46 3.67 6.82 -8.93
N GLU A 47 2.53 6.22 -8.57
CA GLU A 47 2.12 6.09 -7.17
C GLU A 47 2.99 5.10 -6.41
N VAL A 48 3.39 3.99 -7.04
CA VAL A 48 4.32 3.02 -6.44
C VAL A 48 5.71 3.62 -6.29
N VAL A 49 6.17 4.42 -7.26
CA VAL A 49 7.41 5.19 -7.17
C VAL A 49 7.37 6.16 -5.98
N LYS A 50 6.27 6.92 -5.85
CA LYS A 50 6.07 7.87 -4.74
C LYS A 50 6.07 7.16 -3.39
N ALA A 51 5.37 6.04 -3.27
CA ALA A 51 5.37 5.22 -2.06
C ALA A 51 6.79 4.72 -1.72
N ARG A 52 7.54 4.23 -2.73
CA ARG A 52 8.91 3.77 -2.52
C ARG A 52 9.83 4.89 -2.02
N ARG A 53 9.74 6.09 -2.59
CA ARG A 53 10.52 7.27 -2.15
C ARG A 53 10.26 7.64 -0.69
N LYS A 54 9.05 7.38 -0.18
CA LYS A 54 8.69 7.55 1.25
C LYS A 54 9.21 6.41 2.16
N GLY A 55 9.89 5.42 1.60
CA GLY A 55 10.37 4.24 2.30
C GLY A 55 9.29 3.19 2.54
N VAL A 56 8.16 3.23 1.82
CA VAL A 56 7.15 2.18 1.87
C VAL A 56 7.74 0.91 1.26
N THR A 57 7.55 -0.21 1.96
CA THR A 57 8.00 -1.53 1.51
C THR A 57 6.81 -2.48 1.29
N LYS A 58 5.60 -2.09 1.71
CA LYS A 58 4.36 -2.82 1.42
C LYS A 58 3.23 -1.88 1.04
N PHE A 59 2.63 -2.13 -0.13
CA PHE A 59 1.57 -1.30 -0.68
C PHE A 59 0.34 -2.17 -0.94
N ILE A 60 -0.77 -1.80 -0.31
CA ILE A 60 -2.06 -2.48 -0.41
C ILE A 60 -3.01 -1.62 -1.23
N SER A 61 -3.60 -2.19 -2.27
CA SER A 61 -4.61 -1.54 -3.11
C SER A 61 -5.91 -2.33 -3.10
N LYS A 62 -7.05 -1.65 -3.14
CA LYS A 62 -8.36 -2.31 -3.30
C LYS A 62 -8.49 -2.97 -4.67
N LYS A 63 -8.30 -2.22 -5.77
CA LYS A 63 -8.46 -2.76 -7.13
C LYS A 63 -7.22 -3.49 -7.64
N GLY A 64 -6.05 -3.24 -7.06
CA GLY A 64 -4.76 -3.79 -7.48
C GLY A 64 -3.87 -2.74 -8.12
N PHE A 65 -2.99 -3.18 -9.02
CA PHE A 65 -1.93 -2.38 -9.63
C PHE A 65 -1.95 -2.59 -11.14
N THR A 66 -1.50 -1.58 -11.89
CA THR A 66 -1.19 -1.72 -13.32
C THR A 66 0.06 -2.58 -13.51
N GLU A 67 0.25 -3.15 -14.69
CA GLU A 67 1.42 -3.97 -15.01
C GLU A 67 2.76 -3.22 -14.85
N PRO A 68 2.93 -1.97 -15.35
CA PRO A 68 4.14 -1.19 -15.11
C PRO A 68 4.40 -0.89 -13.62
N ALA A 69 3.37 -0.90 -12.79
CA ALA A 69 3.50 -0.74 -11.35
C ALA A 69 3.98 -2.02 -10.65
N ILE A 70 3.57 -3.18 -11.16
CA ILE A 70 4.01 -4.50 -10.69
C ILE A 70 5.48 -4.72 -11.05
N GLU A 71 5.88 -4.44 -12.30
CA GLU A 71 7.27 -4.54 -12.75
C GLU A 71 8.21 -3.70 -11.88
N TYR A 72 7.89 -2.40 -11.72
CA TYR A 72 8.66 -1.51 -10.85
C TYR A 72 8.71 -2.01 -9.40
N GLY A 73 7.59 -2.52 -8.89
CA GLY A 73 7.55 -3.10 -7.55
C GLY A 73 8.47 -4.31 -7.40
N LYS A 74 8.56 -5.16 -8.43
CA LYS A 74 9.42 -6.35 -8.46
C LYS A 74 10.90 -5.96 -8.46
N GLU A 75 11.29 -5.03 -9.33
CA GLU A 75 12.65 -4.45 -9.39
C GLU A 75 13.09 -3.87 -8.04
N ARG A 76 12.18 -3.20 -7.34
CA ARG A 76 12.46 -2.54 -6.05
C ARG A 76 12.18 -3.42 -4.83
N LYS A 77 11.90 -4.72 -5.03
CA LYS A 77 11.61 -5.70 -3.97
C LYS A 77 10.50 -5.24 -3.00
N MET A 78 9.50 -4.54 -3.54
CA MET A 78 8.31 -4.10 -2.79
C MET A 78 7.30 -5.25 -2.70
N LYS A 79 6.53 -5.28 -1.60
CA LYS A 79 5.42 -6.23 -1.44
C LYS A 79 4.11 -5.59 -1.85
N LEU A 80 3.54 -5.99 -2.99
CA LEU A 80 2.28 -5.43 -3.50
C LEU A 80 1.12 -6.37 -3.19
N TYR A 81 0.01 -5.82 -2.71
CA TYR A 81 -1.16 -6.58 -2.31
C TYR A 81 -2.45 -6.04 -2.94
N LYS A 82 -3.29 -6.93 -3.47
CA LYS A 82 -4.69 -6.64 -3.78
C LYS A 82 -5.56 -7.12 -2.62
N GLY A 83 -5.96 -6.19 -1.75
CA GLY A 83 -6.56 -6.56 -0.46
C GLY A 83 -5.61 -7.47 0.33
N LYS A 84 -6.00 -8.73 0.59
CA LYS A 84 -5.16 -9.72 1.29
C LYS A 84 -4.21 -10.51 0.38
N LYS A 85 -4.48 -10.57 -0.93
CA LYS A 85 -3.73 -11.38 -1.88
C LYS A 85 -2.41 -10.68 -2.24
N ARG A 86 -1.29 -11.37 -2.05
CA ARG A 86 0.04 -10.91 -2.50
C ARG A 86 0.13 -11.07 -4.02
N ILE A 87 0.67 -10.05 -4.68
CA ILE A 87 0.97 -10.07 -6.11
C ILE A 87 2.46 -10.34 -6.30
N ILE A 88 3.31 -9.57 -5.58
CA ILE A 88 4.77 -9.71 -5.54
C ILE A 88 5.31 -9.48 -4.13
#